data_AF-A0A2M7QJ13-F1
#
_entry.id   AF-A0A2M7QJ13-F1
#
_cell.length_a   1.000
_cell.length_b   1.000
_cell.length_c   1.000
_cell.angle_alpha   90.00
_cell.angle_beta   90.00
_cell.angle_gamma   90.00
#
_symmetry.space_group_name_H-M   'P 1'
#
loop_
_entity.id
_entity.type
_entity.pdbx_description
1 polymer ?
#
loop_
_entity_poly.entity_id
_entity_poly.type
_entity_poly.pdbx_seq_one_letter_code
_entity_poly.pdbx_strand_id
1 'polypeptide(L)'
;MSFIHNLKHPIIGLAPIDGVTDCAYREIVDKYSKPSIMFTEFIPIEGLMRGATKLLHSFHRHKSKTPIIGQVFGVNEISFYNAFFIVAEMGLDGIDVNMGCPDRGLIKRGGGAGLILNPKQARQLIHTLKEARNDWQNGKQISDTLLPKEILTAILTYKKQNNIIPKRKTFSVSVKTRIGFDKPITKKWISYLLDAEPDLITIHGRTFKQLYTGKADWEEIQKAVKLAYKSKTQMWGNGDISSMGQAKEYIKTYDVDGILVGRAAFGNPWFFGENKPTLKTKFQVMLEHAKLYLKYRPEMSIAPLRKHFCWYCSGFPGYGKVREKLMKALTINEIKNIVDII
;
A
#
# COMPACT_ATOMS: atom_id res chain seq x y z
N MET A 1 -22.34 -0.90 -1.80
CA MET A 1 -21.46 -1.42 -0.72
C MET A 1 -20.06 -1.58 -1.31
N SER A 2 -19.01 -1.24 -0.56
CA SER A 2 -17.62 -1.35 -1.03
C SER A 2 -17.25 -2.80 -1.32
N PHE A 3 -16.29 -3.04 -2.23
CA PHE A 3 -15.80 -4.39 -2.52
C PHE A 3 -15.11 -5.04 -1.30
N ILE A 4 -14.61 -4.23 -0.36
CA ILE A 4 -13.89 -4.69 0.84
C ILE A 4 -14.76 -5.65 1.67
N HIS A 5 -16.07 -5.39 1.76
CA HIS A 5 -17.03 -6.24 2.48
C HIS A 5 -17.28 -7.61 1.83
N ASN A 6 -16.80 -7.83 0.61
CA ASN A 6 -16.96 -9.08 -0.13
C ASN A 6 -15.65 -9.89 -0.24
N LEU A 7 -14.58 -9.47 0.44
CA LEU A 7 -13.33 -10.22 0.45
C LEU A 7 -13.50 -11.55 1.20
N LYS A 8 -12.83 -12.60 0.71
CA LYS A 8 -12.85 -13.92 1.37
C LYS A 8 -11.96 -13.89 2.62
N HIS A 9 -12.52 -14.33 3.75
CA HIS A 9 -11.78 -14.48 5.00
C HIS A 9 -10.93 -15.78 5.01
N PRO A 10 -9.79 -15.81 5.72
CA PRO A 10 -9.19 -14.68 6.44
C PRO A 10 -8.58 -13.66 5.47
N ILE A 11 -8.77 -12.36 5.76
CA ILE A 11 -8.24 -11.28 4.92
C ILE A 11 -6.81 -10.95 5.36
N ILE A 12 -5.83 -11.34 4.55
CA ILE A 12 -4.41 -11.06 4.83
C ILE A 12 -3.80 -10.45 3.57
N GLY A 13 -3.45 -9.16 3.66
CA GLY A 13 -3.03 -8.36 2.52
C GLY A 13 -1.61 -7.82 2.62
N LEU A 14 -1.06 -7.37 1.49
CA LEU A 14 0.23 -6.69 1.43
C LEU A 14 0.08 -5.21 1.78
N ALA A 15 0.81 -4.75 2.79
CA ALA A 15 0.80 -3.36 3.25
C ALA A 15 1.49 -2.41 2.24
N PRO A 16 1.10 -1.13 2.19
CA PRO A 16 1.78 -0.13 1.37
C PRO A 16 3.15 0.22 1.98
N ILE A 17 4.22 0.10 1.19
CA ILE A 17 5.58 0.44 1.60
C ILE A 17 6.30 1.15 0.44
N ASP A 18 6.59 2.43 0.63
CA ASP A 18 7.28 3.26 -0.35
C ASP A 18 8.65 2.70 -0.75
N GLY A 19 8.90 2.69 -2.05
CA GLY A 19 10.06 2.10 -2.71
C GLY A 19 10.10 0.57 -2.70
N VAL A 20 9.14 -0.14 -2.09
CA VAL A 20 9.18 -1.60 -1.95
C VAL A 20 8.02 -2.26 -2.65
N THR A 21 6.80 -1.79 -2.40
CA THR A 21 5.58 -2.39 -2.96
C THR A 21 5.18 -1.75 -4.27
N ASP A 22 6.13 -1.60 -5.19
CA ASP A 22 5.87 -1.15 -6.56
C ASP A 22 5.10 -2.21 -7.38
N CYS A 23 4.77 -1.89 -8.64
CA CYS A 23 4.02 -2.80 -9.51
C CYS A 23 4.76 -4.14 -9.73
N ALA A 24 6.08 -4.11 -9.88
CA ALA A 24 6.88 -5.32 -10.12
C ALA A 24 6.86 -6.25 -8.92
N TYR A 25 7.02 -5.69 -7.72
CA TYR A 25 6.99 -6.48 -6.50
C TYR A 25 5.59 -7.01 -6.19
N ARG A 26 4.54 -6.22 -6.41
CA ARG A 26 3.14 -6.68 -6.31
C ARG A 26 2.86 -7.85 -7.26
N GLU A 27 3.33 -7.78 -8.50
CA GLU A 27 3.20 -8.88 -9.46
C GLU A 27 3.91 -10.15 -8.97
N ILE A 28 5.13 -10.01 -8.44
CA ILE A 28 5.88 -11.15 -7.88
C ILE A 28 5.15 -11.75 -6.68
N VAL A 29 4.73 -10.96 -5.71
CA VAL A 29 3.99 -11.44 -4.53
C VAL A 29 2.71 -12.17 -4.96
N ASP A 30 1.97 -11.58 -5.89
CA ASP A 30 0.72 -12.15 -6.37
C ASP A 30 0.93 -13.45 -7.15
N LYS A 31 1.96 -13.54 -7.99
CA LYS A 31 2.32 -14.75 -8.71
C LYS A 31 2.67 -15.92 -7.77
N TYR A 32 3.37 -15.64 -6.67
CA TYR A 32 3.96 -16.69 -5.82
C TYR A 32 3.18 -17.01 -4.54
N SER A 33 2.28 -16.13 -4.09
CA SER A 33 1.49 -16.39 -2.87
C SER A 33 0.06 -15.85 -2.83
N LYS A 34 -0.36 -15.00 -3.79
CA LYS A 34 -1.75 -14.51 -3.91
C LYS A 34 -2.35 -13.96 -2.60
N PRO A 35 -1.89 -12.79 -2.10
CA PRO A 35 -2.53 -12.14 -0.95
C PRO A 35 -4.00 -11.82 -1.24
N SER A 36 -4.83 -11.66 -0.20
CA SER A 36 -6.25 -11.31 -0.37
C SER A 36 -6.44 -9.95 -1.04
N ILE A 37 -5.48 -9.04 -0.85
CA ILE A 37 -5.48 -7.66 -1.35
C ILE A 37 -4.05 -7.09 -1.28
N MET A 38 -3.75 -6.09 -2.11
CA MET A 38 -2.49 -5.35 -2.05
C MET A 38 -2.72 -3.85 -2.04
N PHE A 39 -1.77 -3.10 -1.49
CA PHE A 39 -1.76 -1.64 -1.54
C PHE A 39 -0.56 -1.15 -2.34
N THR A 40 -0.72 -0.02 -3.01
CA THR A 40 0.39 0.61 -3.74
C THR A 40 1.40 1.26 -2.79
N GLU A 41 2.54 1.70 -3.32
CA GLU A 41 3.29 2.78 -2.65
C GLU A 41 2.40 4.02 -2.51
N PHE A 42 2.77 4.94 -1.62
CA PHE A 42 1.98 6.13 -1.36
C PHE A 42 2.49 7.35 -2.11
N ILE A 43 1.57 8.07 -2.77
CA ILE A 43 1.92 9.14 -3.71
C ILE A 43 1.56 10.53 -3.14
N PRO A 44 2.44 11.56 -3.29
CA PRO A 44 2.09 12.95 -3.01
C PRO A 44 1.13 13.50 -4.07
N ILE A 45 -0.14 13.67 -3.72
CA ILE A 45 -1.18 14.09 -4.67
C ILE A 45 -1.01 15.52 -5.18
N GLU A 46 -0.40 16.42 -4.40
CA GLU A 46 -0.12 17.77 -4.90
C GLU A 46 0.94 17.77 -6.01
N GLY A 47 1.77 16.72 -6.09
CA GLY A 47 2.68 16.54 -7.23
C GLY A 47 1.90 16.27 -8.52
N LEU A 48 0.85 15.46 -8.46
CA LEU A 48 -0.04 15.18 -9.59
C LEU A 48 -0.77 16.46 -10.03
N MET A 49 -1.25 17.28 -9.10
CA MET A 49 -1.86 18.58 -9.42
C MET A 49 -0.90 19.57 -10.10
N ARG A 50 0.42 19.36 -10.00
CA ARG A 50 1.46 20.15 -10.68
C ARG A 50 2.00 19.49 -11.95
N GLY A 51 1.33 18.45 -12.46
CA GLY A 51 1.71 17.83 -13.73
C GLY A 51 2.81 16.77 -13.63
N ALA A 52 3.16 16.30 -12.42
CA ALA A 52 4.20 15.29 -12.25
C ALA A 52 3.75 13.88 -12.67
N THR A 53 3.61 13.65 -13.98
CA THR A 53 3.15 12.40 -14.60
C THR A 53 3.95 11.18 -14.17
N LYS A 54 5.26 11.37 -13.90
CA LYS A 54 6.12 10.30 -13.40
C LYS A 54 5.55 9.62 -12.17
N LEU A 55 4.82 10.30 -11.30
CA LEU A 55 4.24 9.71 -10.09
C LEU A 55 3.20 8.62 -10.38
N LEU A 56 2.52 8.65 -11.54
CA LEU A 56 1.44 7.70 -11.88
C LEU A 56 1.91 6.23 -11.88
N HIS A 57 3.21 5.99 -12.00
CA HIS A 57 3.79 4.66 -11.98
C HIS A 57 3.40 3.82 -10.76
N SER A 58 3.16 4.44 -9.59
CA SER A 58 2.91 3.66 -8.38
C SER A 58 1.52 3.04 -8.41
N PHE A 59 0.61 3.65 -9.18
CA PHE A 59 -0.74 3.16 -9.46
C PHE A 59 -0.79 2.14 -10.59
N HIS A 60 0.32 1.82 -11.27
CA HIS A 60 0.31 0.79 -12.29
C HIS A 60 -0.17 -0.56 -11.72
N ARG A 61 -0.99 -1.27 -12.50
CA ARG A 61 -1.53 -2.58 -12.14
C ARG A 61 -0.99 -3.66 -13.07
N HIS A 62 -0.65 -4.82 -12.52
CA HIS A 62 -0.38 -6.03 -13.27
C HIS A 62 -1.69 -6.76 -13.61
N LYS A 63 -1.68 -7.68 -14.57
CA LYS A 63 -2.90 -8.26 -15.18
C LYS A 63 -3.80 -9.08 -14.23
N SER A 64 -3.38 -9.33 -13.00
CA SER A 64 -4.16 -10.12 -12.07
C SER A 64 -5.43 -9.42 -11.59
N LYS A 65 -6.39 -10.24 -11.15
CA LYS A 65 -7.65 -9.78 -10.55
C LYS A 65 -7.56 -9.54 -9.04
N THR A 66 -6.42 -9.82 -8.40
CA THR A 66 -6.21 -9.52 -6.98
C THR A 66 -6.45 -8.03 -6.74
N PRO A 67 -7.35 -7.64 -5.81
CA PRO A 67 -7.69 -6.24 -5.60
C PRO A 67 -6.48 -5.40 -5.18
N ILE A 68 -6.42 -4.17 -5.68
CA ILE A 68 -5.34 -3.22 -5.35
C ILE A 68 -5.95 -1.88 -4.92
N ILE A 69 -5.54 -1.37 -3.76
CA ILE A 69 -5.92 -0.04 -3.28
C ILE A 69 -4.74 0.93 -3.47
N GLY A 70 -5.02 2.08 -4.09
CA GLY A 70 -4.05 3.14 -4.29
C GLY A 70 -3.90 4.00 -3.04
N GLN A 71 -2.72 4.03 -2.43
CA GLN A 71 -2.48 4.88 -1.26
C GLN A 71 -1.98 6.26 -1.70
N VAL A 72 -2.49 7.31 -1.06
CA VAL A 72 -2.15 8.71 -1.30
C VAL A 72 -1.84 9.44 -0.01
N PHE A 73 -1.10 10.54 -0.11
CA PHE A 73 -0.95 11.49 0.97
C PHE A 73 -0.91 12.92 0.43
N GLY A 74 -1.39 13.85 1.24
CA GLY A 74 -1.45 15.28 0.95
C GLY A 74 -2.12 16.02 2.10
N VAL A 75 -2.44 17.28 1.88
CA VAL A 75 -3.04 18.19 2.88
C VAL A 75 -4.23 18.98 2.33
N ASN A 76 -4.39 18.99 1.00
CA ASN A 76 -5.35 19.84 0.30
C ASN A 76 -6.55 19.03 -0.23
N GLU A 77 -7.77 19.46 0.11
CA GLU A 77 -9.03 18.80 -0.27
C GLU A 77 -9.23 18.70 -1.77
N ILE A 78 -8.98 19.78 -2.52
CA ILE A 78 -9.09 19.79 -3.99
C ILE A 78 -8.18 18.70 -4.57
N SER A 79 -6.96 18.57 -4.07
CA SER A 79 -6.03 17.53 -4.51
C SER A 79 -6.57 16.13 -4.21
N PHE A 80 -7.19 15.90 -3.05
CA PHE A 80 -7.78 14.60 -2.71
C PHE A 80 -8.98 14.26 -3.59
N TYR A 81 -9.86 15.24 -3.83
CA TYR A 81 -11.00 15.07 -4.72
C TYR A 81 -10.54 14.65 -6.13
N ASN A 82 -9.57 15.34 -6.72
CA ASN A 82 -9.04 15.01 -8.04
C ASN A 82 -8.27 13.67 -8.05
N ALA A 83 -7.51 13.37 -6.98
CA ALA A 83 -6.77 12.12 -6.85
C ALA A 83 -7.69 10.88 -6.82
N PHE A 84 -8.91 11.01 -6.31
CA PHE A 84 -9.92 9.95 -6.41
C PHE A 84 -10.12 9.48 -7.85
N PHE A 85 -10.35 10.43 -8.77
CA PHE A 85 -10.58 10.13 -10.19
C PHE A 85 -9.33 9.54 -10.85
N ILE A 86 -8.14 10.01 -10.49
CA ILE A 86 -6.88 9.40 -10.96
C ILE A 86 -6.83 7.93 -10.57
N VAL A 87 -6.99 7.62 -9.28
CA VAL A 87 -6.87 6.24 -8.77
C VAL A 87 -7.92 5.33 -9.40
N ALA A 88 -9.16 5.82 -9.57
CA ALA A 88 -10.23 5.08 -10.23
C ALA A 88 -9.93 4.79 -11.71
N GLU A 89 -9.48 5.80 -12.47
CA GLU A 89 -9.17 5.66 -13.89
C GLU A 89 -7.91 4.83 -14.16
N MET A 90 -6.97 4.79 -13.22
CA MET A 90 -5.83 3.87 -13.23
C MET A 90 -6.24 2.41 -12.98
N GLY A 91 -7.53 2.14 -12.76
CA GLY A 91 -8.08 0.79 -12.66
C GLY A 91 -7.87 0.13 -11.31
N LEU A 92 -7.63 0.90 -10.24
CA LEU A 92 -7.54 0.40 -8.88
C LEU A 92 -8.93 0.20 -8.27
N ASP A 93 -9.01 -0.56 -7.18
CA ASP A 93 -10.27 -0.97 -6.56
C ASP A 93 -10.72 -0.02 -5.43
N GLY A 94 -9.81 0.82 -4.94
CA GLY A 94 -10.09 1.82 -3.92
C GLY A 94 -8.95 2.81 -3.75
N ILE A 95 -9.19 3.84 -2.95
CA ILE A 95 -8.23 4.84 -2.52
C ILE A 95 -8.02 4.74 -1.00
N ASP A 96 -6.78 4.89 -0.55
CA ASP A 96 -6.40 4.92 0.87
C ASP A 96 -5.69 6.22 1.22
N VAL A 97 -6.08 6.84 2.33
CA VAL A 97 -5.39 8.02 2.87
C VAL A 97 -4.34 7.57 3.88
N ASN A 98 -3.08 7.90 3.59
CA ASN A 98 -2.00 7.68 4.53
C ASN A 98 -2.02 8.73 5.65
N MET A 99 -2.45 8.31 6.84
CA MET A 99 -2.47 9.10 8.08
C MET A 99 -1.44 8.59 9.11
N GLY A 100 -0.36 7.95 8.65
CA GLY A 100 0.65 7.32 9.53
C GLY A 100 2.11 7.47 9.10
N CYS A 101 2.36 8.04 7.91
CA CYS A 101 3.69 8.28 7.36
C CYS A 101 4.50 9.23 8.25
N PRO A 102 5.79 8.92 8.52
CA PRO A 102 6.62 9.73 9.40
C PRO A 102 7.35 10.90 8.71
N ASP A 103 7.06 11.20 7.44
CA ASP A 103 7.74 12.27 6.72
C ASP A 103 7.56 13.63 7.41
N ARG A 104 8.68 14.23 7.83
CA ARG A 104 8.68 15.46 8.64
C ARG A 104 8.13 16.66 7.86
N GLY A 105 8.41 16.74 6.56
CA GLY A 105 7.94 17.84 5.71
C GLY A 105 6.43 17.81 5.53
N LEU A 106 5.87 16.62 5.35
CA LEU A 106 4.43 16.39 5.28
C LEU A 106 3.74 16.68 6.61
N ILE A 107 4.31 16.21 7.73
CA ILE A 107 3.75 16.44 9.07
C ILE A 107 3.67 17.95 9.38
N LYS A 108 4.72 18.72 9.06
CA LYS A 108 4.72 20.17 9.25
C LYS A 108 3.59 20.89 8.49
N ARG A 109 3.16 20.33 7.36
CA ARG A 109 2.04 20.86 6.55
C ARG A 109 0.67 20.32 6.99
N GLY A 110 0.63 19.44 8.00
CA GLY A 110 -0.61 18.84 8.52
C GLY A 110 -0.99 17.50 7.87
N GLY A 111 -0.12 16.89 7.06
CA GLY A 111 -0.40 15.60 6.40
C GLY A 111 0.23 14.40 7.13
N GLY A 112 -0.02 13.19 6.62
CA GLY A 112 0.56 11.96 7.18
C GLY A 112 0.17 11.78 8.65
N ALA A 113 1.13 11.46 9.52
CA ALA A 113 0.87 11.38 10.96
C ALA A 113 0.44 12.72 11.60
N GLY A 114 0.66 13.86 10.94
CA GLY A 114 0.17 15.17 11.39
C GLY A 114 -1.35 15.26 11.48
N LEU A 115 -2.08 14.46 10.68
CA LEU A 115 -3.54 14.37 10.71
C LEU A 115 -4.08 13.84 12.04
N ILE A 116 -3.28 13.07 12.80
CA ILE A 116 -3.63 12.62 14.16
C ILE A 116 -3.77 13.81 15.11
N LEU A 117 -2.99 14.87 14.88
CA LEU A 117 -3.03 16.11 15.65
C LEU A 117 -4.13 17.06 15.15
N ASN A 118 -4.71 16.82 13.97
CA ASN A 118 -5.79 17.61 13.39
C ASN A 118 -6.96 16.74 12.91
N PRO A 119 -7.79 16.18 13.83
CA PRO A 119 -8.87 15.28 13.45
C PRO A 119 -9.97 15.90 12.59
N LYS A 120 -10.17 17.22 12.67
CA LYS A 120 -11.13 17.92 11.81
C LYS A 120 -10.71 17.82 10.35
N GLN A 121 -9.44 18.09 10.07
CA GLN A 121 -8.90 17.95 8.71
C GLN A 121 -8.95 16.49 8.25
N ALA A 122 -8.59 15.54 9.09
CA ALA A 122 -8.66 14.11 8.74
C ALA A 122 -10.07 13.68 8.30
N ARG A 123 -11.10 14.09 9.04
CA ARG A 123 -12.49 13.85 8.68
C ARG A 123 -12.87 14.51 7.37
N GLN A 124 -12.49 15.77 7.19
CA GLN A 124 -12.79 16.53 5.99
C GLN A 124 -12.24 15.83 4.74
N LEU A 125 -10.99 15.36 4.79
CA LEU A 125 -10.39 14.61 3.67
C LEU A 125 -11.15 13.31 3.33
N ILE A 126 -11.66 12.60 4.33
CA ILE A 126 -12.48 11.40 4.10
C ILE A 126 -13.82 11.79 3.46
N HIS A 127 -14.47 12.85 3.93
CA HIS A 127 -15.70 13.36 3.34
C HIS A 127 -15.50 13.78 1.88
N THR A 128 -14.41 14.49 1.57
CA THR A 128 -14.05 14.86 0.19
C THR A 128 -13.91 13.63 -0.72
N LEU A 129 -13.30 12.55 -0.25
CA LEU A 129 -13.19 11.31 -1.02
C LEU A 129 -14.54 10.60 -1.19
N LYS A 130 -15.42 10.65 -0.18
CA LYS A 130 -16.78 10.10 -0.28
C LYS A 130 -17.65 10.91 -1.26
N GLU A 131 -17.48 12.23 -1.30
CA GLU A 131 -18.11 13.11 -2.28
C GLU A 131 -17.63 12.78 -3.70
N ALA A 132 -16.31 12.73 -3.92
CA ALA A 132 -15.74 12.32 -5.20
C ALA A 132 -16.23 10.93 -5.64
N ARG A 133 -16.36 9.98 -4.70
CA ARG A 133 -16.94 8.66 -4.96
C ARG A 133 -18.40 8.75 -5.41
N ASN A 134 -19.21 9.58 -4.76
CA ASN A 134 -20.61 9.76 -5.13
C ASN A 134 -20.72 10.33 -6.55
N ASP A 135 -19.94 11.37 -6.86
CA ASP A 135 -19.94 11.98 -8.19
C ASP A 135 -19.47 11.00 -9.28
N TRP A 136 -18.43 10.22 -8.97
CA TRP A 136 -17.97 9.14 -9.82
C TRP A 136 -19.06 8.07 -10.02
N GLN A 137 -19.79 7.68 -8.99
CA GLN A 137 -20.90 6.73 -9.13
C GLN A 137 -22.05 7.30 -9.97
N ASN A 138 -22.25 8.61 -9.94
CA ASN A 138 -23.25 9.35 -10.71
C ASN A 138 -22.78 9.78 -12.11
N GLY A 139 -21.64 9.27 -12.57
CA GLY A 139 -21.20 9.42 -13.96
C GLY A 139 -20.20 10.54 -14.24
N LYS A 140 -19.79 11.32 -13.24
CA LYS A 140 -18.74 12.34 -13.41
C LYS A 140 -17.45 11.72 -13.91
N GLN A 141 -16.83 12.33 -14.91
CA GLN A 141 -15.65 11.80 -15.56
C GLN A 141 -14.38 12.51 -15.09
N ILE A 142 -13.23 11.88 -15.30
CA ILE A 142 -11.94 12.52 -15.02
C ILE A 142 -11.72 13.79 -15.89
N SER A 143 -12.37 13.91 -17.04
CA SER A 143 -12.37 15.13 -17.86
C SER A 143 -13.01 16.33 -17.17
N ASP A 144 -13.86 16.10 -16.17
CA ASP A 144 -14.61 17.14 -15.46
C ASP A 144 -13.86 17.66 -14.23
N THR A 145 -12.57 17.32 -14.13
CA THR A 145 -11.70 17.58 -12.98
C THR A 145 -10.73 18.73 -13.27
N LEU A 146 -10.05 19.23 -12.24
CA LEU A 146 -9.08 20.33 -12.35
C LEU A 146 -7.66 19.82 -12.62
N LEU A 147 -7.53 18.65 -13.26
CA LEU A 147 -6.25 18.02 -13.49
C LEU A 147 -5.47 18.67 -14.64
N PRO A 148 -4.14 18.78 -14.53
CA PRO A 148 -3.30 19.20 -15.65
C PRO A 148 -3.48 18.31 -16.88
N LYS A 149 -3.40 18.91 -18.07
CA LYS A 149 -3.64 18.21 -19.35
C LYS A 149 -2.70 17.03 -19.56
N GLU A 150 -1.44 17.16 -19.14
CA GLU A 150 -0.42 16.12 -19.18
C GLU A 150 -0.76 14.91 -18.31
N ILE A 151 -1.40 15.12 -17.14
CA ILE A 151 -1.88 14.04 -16.27
C ILE A 151 -3.05 13.31 -16.93
N LEU A 152 -4.04 14.07 -17.43
CA LEU A 152 -5.18 13.51 -18.15
C LEU A 152 -4.72 12.66 -19.35
N THR A 153 -3.80 13.20 -20.14
CA THR A 153 -3.23 12.51 -21.30
C THR A 153 -2.54 11.21 -20.90
N ALA A 154 -1.67 11.27 -19.88
CA ALA A 154 -0.94 10.09 -19.41
C ALA A 154 -1.88 8.99 -18.92
N ILE A 155 -2.93 9.34 -18.17
CA ILE A 155 -3.92 8.38 -17.66
C ILE A 155 -4.72 7.75 -18.80
N LEU A 156 -5.21 8.56 -19.75
CA LEU A 156 -5.99 8.06 -20.89
C LEU A 156 -5.14 7.14 -21.78
N THR A 157 -3.87 7.48 -22.01
CA THR A 157 -2.92 6.63 -22.73
C THR A 157 -2.70 5.31 -22.00
N TYR A 158 -2.41 5.35 -20.69
CA TYR A 158 -2.21 4.16 -19.87
C TYR A 158 -3.44 3.25 -19.88
N LYS A 159 -4.63 3.82 -19.69
CA LYS A 159 -5.92 3.11 -19.71
C LYS A 159 -6.15 2.40 -21.03
N LYS A 160 -5.92 3.08 -22.16
CA LYS A 160 -6.06 2.51 -23.50
C LYS A 160 -5.06 1.37 -23.73
N GLN A 161 -3.79 1.56 -23.39
CA GLN A 161 -2.73 0.56 -23.58
C GLN A 161 -2.97 -0.72 -22.78
N ASN A 162 -3.60 -0.60 -21.60
CA ASN A 162 -3.81 -1.72 -20.68
C ASN A 162 -5.25 -2.25 -20.68
N ASN A 163 -6.11 -1.75 -21.58
CA ASN A 163 -7.53 -2.10 -21.67
C ASN A 163 -8.26 -2.01 -20.32
N ILE A 164 -8.00 -0.93 -19.58
CA ILE A 164 -8.53 -0.76 -18.23
C ILE A 164 -9.98 -0.29 -18.31
N ILE A 165 -10.84 -1.02 -17.58
CA ILE A 165 -12.25 -0.68 -17.37
C ILE A 165 -12.42 -0.38 -15.87
N PRO A 166 -12.52 0.90 -15.48
CA PRO A 166 -12.68 1.30 -14.09
C PRO A 166 -13.95 0.77 -13.45
N LYS A 167 -13.86 0.34 -12.18
CA LYS A 167 -15.02 -0.05 -11.39
C LYS A 167 -15.68 1.17 -10.76
N ARG A 168 -16.94 1.42 -11.10
CA ARG A 168 -17.68 2.59 -10.55
C ARG A 168 -18.41 2.30 -9.25
N LYS A 169 -19.16 1.20 -9.19
CA LYS A 169 -20.13 0.94 -8.11
C LYS A 169 -19.51 0.53 -6.77
N THR A 170 -18.38 -0.17 -6.79
CA THR A 170 -17.84 -0.85 -5.58
C THR A 170 -16.55 -0.22 -5.05
N PHE A 171 -16.18 0.97 -5.53
CA PHE A 171 -14.90 1.60 -5.22
C PHE A 171 -14.81 2.00 -3.73
N SER A 172 -13.68 1.66 -3.08
CA SER A 172 -13.51 1.87 -1.65
C SER A 172 -12.79 3.18 -1.30
N VAL A 173 -13.19 3.81 -0.21
CA VAL A 173 -12.47 4.87 0.50
C VAL A 173 -11.98 4.30 1.83
N SER A 174 -10.68 4.33 2.04
CA SER A 174 -10.01 3.73 3.20
C SER A 174 -9.00 4.69 3.81
N VAL A 175 -8.61 4.43 5.06
CA VAL A 175 -7.54 5.16 5.74
C VAL A 175 -6.59 4.21 6.44
N LYS A 176 -5.29 4.52 6.41
CA LYS A 176 -4.28 3.81 7.19
C LYS A 176 -3.63 4.75 8.20
N THR A 177 -3.70 4.41 9.48
CA THR A 177 -3.26 5.28 10.58
C THR A 177 -2.45 4.51 11.64
N ARG A 178 -2.19 5.18 12.77
CA ARG A 178 -1.49 4.72 13.97
C ARG A 178 -2.39 4.90 15.21
N ILE A 179 -2.02 4.30 16.32
CA ILE A 179 -2.75 4.41 17.60
C ILE A 179 -2.61 5.79 18.28
N GLY A 180 -1.74 6.67 17.78
CA GLY A 180 -1.55 8.02 18.29
C GLY A 180 -0.26 8.68 17.79
N PHE A 181 0.01 9.92 18.22
CA PHE A 181 1.20 10.66 17.80
C PHE A 181 2.39 10.38 18.73
N ASP A 182 2.36 10.88 19.96
CA ASP A 182 3.38 10.62 20.99
C ASP A 182 3.01 9.41 21.86
N LYS A 183 1.77 9.41 22.35
CA LYS A 183 1.16 8.36 23.17
C LYS A 183 -0.10 7.80 22.51
N PRO A 184 -0.57 6.60 22.88
CA PRO A 184 -1.84 6.07 22.40
C PRO A 184 -2.99 7.02 22.77
N ILE A 185 -3.82 7.35 21.79
CA ILE A 185 -5.07 8.11 21.94
C ILE A 185 -6.21 7.44 21.17
N THR A 186 -6.09 6.12 20.99
CA THR A 186 -6.87 5.31 20.05
C THR A 186 -8.36 5.59 20.14
N LYS A 187 -8.94 5.59 21.35
CA LYS A 187 -10.39 5.80 21.50
C LYS A 187 -10.85 7.13 20.90
N LYS A 188 -10.19 8.23 21.26
CA LYS A 188 -10.52 9.57 20.76
C LYS A 188 -10.25 9.66 19.25
N TRP A 189 -9.08 9.22 18.81
CA TRP A 189 -8.67 9.32 17.41
C TRP A 189 -9.57 8.51 16.47
N ILE A 190 -9.80 7.24 16.77
CA ILE A 190 -10.60 6.35 15.92
C ILE A 190 -12.08 6.77 15.92
N SER A 191 -12.61 7.29 17.04
CA SER A 191 -14.00 7.82 17.04
C SER A 191 -14.18 8.94 16.01
N TYR A 192 -13.22 9.87 15.90
CA TYR A 192 -13.28 10.91 14.86
C TYR A 192 -13.24 10.34 13.44
N LEU A 193 -12.45 9.29 13.20
CA LEU A 193 -12.41 8.66 11.88
C LEU A 193 -13.72 7.93 11.56
N LEU A 194 -14.31 7.25 12.55
CA LEU A 194 -15.58 6.55 12.41
C LEU A 194 -16.74 7.51 12.09
N ASP A 195 -16.74 8.74 12.62
CA ASP A 195 -17.74 9.77 12.27
C ASP A 195 -17.79 10.08 10.76
N ALA A 196 -16.67 9.93 10.06
CA ALA A 196 -16.62 10.14 8.61
C ALA A 196 -17.04 8.88 7.82
N GLU A 197 -17.22 7.75 8.51
CA GLU A 197 -17.60 6.43 7.98
C GLU A 197 -16.79 6.03 6.72
N PRO A 198 -15.45 5.93 6.79
CA PRO A 198 -14.68 5.27 5.74
C PRO A 198 -15.09 3.80 5.64
N ASP A 199 -14.86 3.16 4.50
CA ASP A 199 -15.20 1.73 4.34
C ASP A 199 -14.23 0.84 5.14
N LEU A 200 -12.99 1.30 5.33
CA LEU A 200 -11.92 0.59 6.03
C LEU A 200 -11.01 1.56 6.80
N ILE A 201 -10.68 1.21 8.04
CA ILE A 201 -9.58 1.80 8.81
C ILE A 201 -8.55 0.69 9.09
N THR A 202 -7.32 0.86 8.60
CA THR A 202 -6.18 0.02 8.99
C THR A 202 -5.34 0.72 10.06
N ILE A 203 -5.09 0.06 11.19
CA ILE A 203 -4.36 0.63 12.33
C ILE A 203 -3.03 -0.08 12.50
N HIS A 204 -1.94 0.70 12.44
CA HIS A 204 -0.65 0.21 12.91
C HIS A 204 -0.54 0.39 14.43
N GLY A 205 -0.26 -0.69 15.15
CA GLY A 205 -0.21 -0.74 16.63
C GLY A 205 0.93 0.04 17.30
N ARG A 206 1.52 1.04 16.64
CA ARG A 206 2.54 1.92 17.25
C ARG A 206 2.15 3.37 17.07
N THR A 207 2.49 4.22 18.02
CA THR A 207 2.41 5.67 17.88
C THR A 207 3.38 6.14 16.79
N PHE A 208 3.23 7.39 16.34
CA PHE A 208 4.18 7.98 15.40
C PHE A 208 5.59 8.05 16.01
N LYS A 209 5.76 8.52 17.25
CA LYS A 209 7.08 8.65 17.91
C LYS A 209 7.82 7.34 18.07
N GLN A 210 7.10 6.23 18.28
CA GLN A 210 7.70 4.90 18.33
C GLN A 210 8.33 4.51 17.00
N LEU A 211 7.87 5.05 15.86
CA LEU A 211 8.28 4.62 14.52
C LEU A 211 8.18 3.09 14.37
N TYR A 212 9.31 2.40 14.50
CA TYR A 212 9.48 0.95 14.44
C TYR A 212 10.14 0.34 15.71
N THR A 213 10.38 1.14 16.75
CA THR A 213 10.90 0.66 18.04
C THR A 213 9.79 0.03 18.87
N GLY A 214 10.16 -0.76 19.88
CA GLY A 214 9.21 -1.51 20.70
C GLY A 214 8.37 -2.52 19.89
N LYS A 215 7.29 -3.00 20.49
CA LYS A 215 6.32 -3.92 19.86
C LYS A 215 5.07 -3.16 19.44
N ALA A 216 4.41 -3.62 18.38
CA ALA A 216 3.06 -3.18 18.05
C ALA A 216 2.09 -3.63 19.16
N ASP A 217 1.33 -2.67 19.68
CA ASP A 217 0.28 -2.84 20.67
C ASP A 217 -1.03 -3.23 19.99
N TRP A 218 -1.34 -4.53 20.04
CA TRP A 218 -2.55 -5.09 19.46
C TRP A 218 -3.77 -4.97 20.38
N GLU A 219 -3.57 -4.73 21.67
CA GLU A 219 -4.66 -4.42 22.59
C GLU A 219 -5.26 -3.05 22.28
N GLU A 220 -4.43 -2.07 21.93
CA GLU A 220 -4.90 -0.78 21.40
C GLU A 220 -5.69 -0.95 20.10
N ILE A 221 -5.24 -1.82 19.18
CA ILE A 221 -6.02 -2.14 17.96
C ILE A 221 -7.39 -2.73 18.34
N GLN A 222 -7.44 -3.67 19.31
CA GLN A 222 -8.70 -4.25 19.76
C GLN A 222 -9.64 -3.20 20.40
N LYS A 223 -9.09 -2.19 21.10
CA LYS A 223 -9.91 -1.06 21.60
C LYS A 223 -10.59 -0.31 20.45
N ALA A 224 -9.91 -0.14 19.31
CA ALA A 224 -10.48 0.47 18.12
C ALA A 224 -11.58 -0.39 17.48
N VAL A 225 -11.34 -1.71 17.37
CA VAL A 225 -12.34 -2.67 16.88
C VAL A 225 -13.64 -2.58 17.67
N LYS A 226 -13.55 -2.60 19.01
CA LYS A 226 -14.72 -2.51 19.90
C LYS A 226 -15.55 -1.23 19.71
N LEU A 227 -14.91 -0.12 19.32
CA LEU A 227 -15.63 1.13 19.02
C LEU A 227 -16.40 1.05 17.71
N ALA A 228 -15.93 0.26 16.76
CA ALA A 228 -16.51 0.13 15.43
C ALA A 228 -17.65 -0.91 15.34
N TYR A 229 -17.99 -1.62 16.42
CA TYR A 229 -19.04 -2.67 16.39
C TYR A 229 -20.42 -2.20 15.91
N LYS A 230 -20.74 -0.91 16.04
CA LYS A 230 -21.98 -0.32 15.51
C LYS A 230 -21.80 0.38 14.16
N SER A 231 -20.58 0.41 13.63
CA SER A 231 -20.23 1.00 12.34
C SER A 231 -20.27 -0.07 11.23
N LYS A 232 -20.34 0.40 9.98
CA LYS A 232 -20.12 -0.43 8.78
C LYS A 232 -18.66 -0.44 8.33
N THR A 233 -17.80 0.34 8.99
CA THR A 233 -16.36 0.44 8.72
C THR A 233 -15.64 -0.84 9.15
N GLN A 234 -14.90 -1.47 8.24
CA GLN A 234 -14.00 -2.56 8.63
C GLN A 234 -12.77 -2.03 9.39
N MET A 235 -12.28 -2.82 10.33
CA MET A 235 -11.14 -2.52 11.19
C MET A 235 -10.03 -3.54 10.95
N TRP A 236 -8.93 -3.12 10.33
CA TRP A 236 -7.78 -4.00 10.06
C TRP A 236 -6.58 -3.69 10.95
N GLY A 237 -5.86 -4.74 11.32
CA GLY A 237 -4.63 -4.65 12.11
C GLY A 237 -3.36 -4.62 11.27
N ASN A 238 -2.31 -3.98 11.79
CA ASN A 238 -0.99 -3.98 11.18
C ASN A 238 0.10 -3.83 12.26
N GLY A 239 1.17 -4.62 12.15
CA GLY A 239 2.35 -4.48 13.01
C GLY A 239 2.88 -5.83 13.50
N ASP A 240 4.16 -6.07 13.25
CA ASP A 240 4.93 -7.21 13.78
C ASP A 240 4.35 -8.61 13.52
N ILE A 241 3.57 -8.74 12.43
CA ILE A 241 3.15 -10.02 11.90
C ILE A 241 4.32 -10.65 11.15
N SER A 242 4.71 -11.84 11.59
CA SER A 242 5.88 -12.59 11.14
C SER A 242 5.54 -13.86 10.36
N SER A 243 4.31 -14.34 10.42
CA SER A 243 3.85 -15.54 9.69
C SER A 243 2.34 -15.52 9.42
N MET A 244 1.89 -16.34 8.47
CA MET A 244 0.46 -16.58 8.21
C MET A 244 -0.26 -17.21 9.40
N GLY A 245 0.42 -18.05 10.18
CA GLY A 245 -0.13 -18.63 11.41
C GLY A 245 -0.47 -17.55 12.43
N GLN A 246 0.51 -16.68 12.71
CA GLN A 246 0.31 -15.53 13.61
C GLN A 246 -0.79 -14.58 13.09
N ALA A 247 -0.84 -14.32 11.79
CA ALA A 247 -1.88 -13.47 11.21
C ALA A 247 -3.29 -14.06 11.45
N LYS A 248 -3.48 -15.35 11.18
CA LYS A 248 -4.75 -16.04 11.40
C LYS A 248 -5.14 -16.08 12.89
N GLU A 249 -4.17 -16.28 13.76
CA GLU A 249 -4.37 -16.22 15.21
C GLU A 249 -4.80 -14.83 15.65
N TYR A 250 -4.09 -13.79 15.22
CA TYR A 250 -4.34 -12.41 15.63
C TYR A 250 -5.69 -11.87 15.11
N ILE A 251 -6.13 -12.30 13.93
CA ILE A 251 -7.49 -12.05 13.45
C ILE A 251 -8.53 -12.51 14.48
N LYS A 252 -8.38 -13.72 15.03
CA LYS A 252 -9.30 -14.27 16.03
C LYS A 252 -9.14 -13.59 17.39
N THR A 253 -7.90 -13.43 17.86
CA THR A 253 -7.60 -12.92 19.20
C THR A 253 -8.01 -11.46 19.37
N TYR A 254 -7.79 -10.63 18.35
CA TYR A 254 -8.06 -9.19 18.41
C TYR A 254 -9.32 -8.78 17.64
N ASP A 255 -10.06 -9.74 17.08
CA ASP A 255 -11.34 -9.54 16.41
C ASP A 255 -11.29 -8.52 15.26
N VAL A 256 -10.13 -8.44 14.58
CA VAL A 256 -9.95 -7.57 13.40
C VAL A 256 -10.50 -8.26 12.15
N ASP A 257 -11.10 -7.49 11.25
CA ASP A 257 -11.67 -8.06 10.00
C ASP A 257 -10.56 -8.57 9.05
N GLY A 258 -9.36 -8.02 9.17
CA GLY A 258 -8.21 -8.33 8.33
C GLY A 258 -6.88 -7.80 8.86
N ILE A 259 -5.79 -8.22 8.23
CA ILE A 259 -4.43 -7.84 8.58
C ILE A 259 -3.65 -7.40 7.34
N LEU A 260 -2.90 -6.31 7.46
CA LEU A 260 -1.86 -5.96 6.50
C LEU A 260 -0.47 -6.38 6.99
N VAL A 261 0.29 -7.02 6.10
CA VAL A 261 1.66 -7.48 6.35
C VAL A 261 2.66 -6.58 5.64
N GLY A 262 3.62 -6.04 6.41
CA GLY A 262 4.68 -5.18 5.89
C GLY A 262 6.01 -5.92 5.78
N ARG A 263 6.93 -5.61 6.71
CA ARG A 263 8.34 -6.04 6.66
C ARG A 263 8.57 -7.55 6.49
N ALA A 264 7.68 -8.40 7.01
CA ALA A 264 7.84 -9.85 6.89
C ALA A 264 7.67 -10.38 5.45
N ALA A 265 7.07 -9.59 4.55
CA ALA A 265 6.98 -9.91 3.14
C ALA A 265 8.29 -9.59 2.38
N PHE A 266 9.16 -8.71 2.89
CA PHE A 266 10.34 -8.22 2.17
C PHE A 266 11.28 -9.36 1.73
N GLY A 267 11.53 -9.48 0.41
CA GLY A 267 12.30 -10.60 -0.16
C GLY A 267 11.67 -11.99 0.05
N ASN A 268 10.41 -12.03 0.49
CA ASN A 268 9.63 -13.21 0.84
C ASN A 268 8.26 -13.17 0.13
N PRO A 269 8.23 -13.23 -1.22
CA PRO A 269 6.98 -13.18 -1.97
C PRO A 269 6.09 -14.42 -1.79
N TRP A 270 6.55 -15.41 -1.04
CA TRP A 270 5.82 -16.63 -0.67
C TRP A 270 5.03 -16.45 0.64
N PHE A 271 5.17 -15.31 1.33
CA PHE A 271 4.61 -15.09 2.66
C PHE A 271 3.14 -15.48 2.78
N PHE A 272 2.31 -15.15 1.78
CA PHE A 272 0.86 -15.36 1.82
C PHE A 272 0.41 -16.78 1.44
N GLY A 273 1.36 -17.67 1.11
CA GLY A 273 1.12 -19.05 0.71
C GLY A 273 1.86 -20.04 1.60
N GLU A 274 1.82 -21.32 1.22
CA GLU A 274 2.45 -22.41 1.97
C GLU A 274 3.83 -22.80 1.44
N ASN A 275 4.20 -22.23 0.29
CA ASN A 275 5.43 -22.57 -0.43
C ASN A 275 6.68 -22.13 0.34
N LYS A 276 7.58 -23.08 0.57
CA LYS A 276 8.94 -22.84 1.08
C LYS A 276 9.93 -23.04 -0.06
N PRO A 277 10.44 -21.97 -0.69
CA PRO A 277 11.32 -22.11 -1.85
C PRO A 277 12.71 -22.62 -1.46
N THR A 278 13.34 -23.35 -2.37
CA THR A 278 14.78 -23.61 -2.31
C THR A 278 15.58 -22.32 -2.52
N LEU A 279 16.87 -22.32 -2.18
CA LEU A 279 17.75 -21.17 -2.44
C LEU A 279 17.80 -20.82 -3.95
N LYS A 280 17.92 -21.86 -4.80
CA LYS A 280 17.89 -21.71 -6.26
C LYS A 280 16.61 -21.02 -6.75
N THR A 281 15.45 -21.45 -6.24
CA THR A 281 14.16 -20.82 -6.57
C THR A 281 14.11 -19.37 -6.10
N LYS A 282 14.64 -19.05 -4.91
CA LYS A 282 14.71 -17.65 -4.43
C LYS A 282 15.48 -16.75 -5.39
N PHE A 283 16.63 -17.19 -5.89
CA PHE A 283 17.43 -16.38 -6.83
C PHE A 283 16.79 -16.26 -8.21
N GLN A 284 16.15 -17.30 -8.71
CA GLN A 284 15.39 -17.22 -9.96
C GLN A 284 14.27 -16.17 -9.87
N VAL A 285 13.55 -16.13 -8.74
CA VAL A 285 12.50 -15.13 -8.51
C VAL A 285 13.06 -13.73 -8.25
N MET A 286 14.21 -13.63 -7.59
CA MET A 286 14.93 -12.35 -7.48
C MET A 286 15.29 -11.77 -8.85
N LEU A 287 15.79 -12.60 -9.78
CA LEU A 287 16.08 -12.21 -11.15
C LEU A 287 14.81 -11.83 -11.92
N GLU A 288 13.73 -12.60 -11.77
CA GLU A 288 12.43 -12.28 -12.36
C GLU A 288 11.93 -10.92 -11.88
N HIS A 289 12.02 -10.67 -10.58
CA HIS A 289 11.64 -9.39 -9.98
C HIS A 289 12.42 -8.22 -10.60
N ALA A 290 13.73 -8.38 -10.79
CA ALA A 290 14.55 -7.34 -11.42
C ALA A 290 14.19 -7.07 -12.89
N LYS A 291 13.85 -8.12 -13.65
CA LYS A 291 13.36 -7.99 -15.02
C LYS A 291 12.01 -7.28 -15.07
N LEU A 292 11.07 -7.63 -14.18
CA LEU A 292 9.77 -6.96 -14.10
C LEU A 292 9.90 -5.49 -13.71
N TYR A 293 10.81 -5.15 -12.79
CA TYR A 293 11.09 -3.77 -12.41
C TYR A 293 11.46 -2.92 -13.63
N LEU A 294 12.44 -3.36 -14.42
CA LEU A 294 12.86 -2.65 -15.63
C LEU A 294 11.80 -2.68 -16.74
N LYS A 295 10.95 -3.71 -16.79
CA LYS A 295 9.80 -3.73 -17.71
C LYS A 295 8.79 -2.63 -17.39
N TYR A 296 8.50 -2.40 -16.11
CA TYR A 296 7.58 -1.34 -15.68
C TYR A 296 8.24 0.04 -15.61
N ARG A 297 9.57 0.09 -15.50
CA ARG A 297 10.38 1.30 -15.32
C ARG A 297 11.65 1.26 -16.17
N PRO A 298 11.52 1.24 -17.51
CA PRO A 298 12.66 1.11 -18.41
C PRO A 298 13.66 2.27 -18.30
N GLU A 299 13.25 3.40 -17.75
CA GLU A 299 14.07 4.57 -17.50
C GLU A 299 14.95 4.48 -16.24
N MET A 300 14.70 3.51 -15.36
CA MET A 300 15.37 3.38 -14.07
C MET A 300 16.55 2.41 -14.14
N SER A 301 17.54 2.61 -13.26
CA SER A 301 18.59 1.61 -13.01
C SER A 301 18.12 0.53 -12.03
N ILE A 302 18.85 -0.58 -11.92
CA ILE A 302 18.56 -1.63 -10.94
C ILE A 302 18.94 -1.25 -9.49
N ALA A 303 19.59 -0.11 -9.27
CA ALA A 303 20.10 0.28 -7.95
C ALA A 303 19.02 0.30 -6.85
N PRO A 304 17.77 0.74 -7.09
CA PRO A 304 16.70 0.69 -6.09
C PRO A 304 16.36 -0.73 -5.61
N LEU A 305 16.63 -1.76 -6.41
CA LEU A 305 16.36 -3.16 -6.07
C LEU A 305 17.40 -3.79 -5.13
N ARG A 306 18.53 -3.13 -4.88
CA ARG A 306 19.60 -3.65 -4.02
C ARG A 306 19.11 -4.06 -2.63
N LYS A 307 18.13 -3.34 -2.07
CA LYS A 307 17.46 -3.72 -0.81
C LYS A 307 16.69 -5.03 -0.93
N HIS A 308 16.00 -5.26 -2.05
CA HIS A 308 15.32 -6.53 -2.32
C HIS A 308 16.33 -7.67 -2.45
N PHE A 309 17.45 -7.44 -3.14
CA PHE A 309 18.51 -8.43 -3.27
C PHE A 309 19.04 -8.85 -1.90
N CYS A 310 19.29 -7.87 -1.02
CA CYS A 310 19.70 -8.16 0.37
C CYS A 310 18.68 -9.04 1.11
N TRP A 311 17.38 -8.81 0.92
CA TRP A 311 16.33 -9.60 1.57
C TRP A 311 16.23 -11.03 1.01
N TYR A 312 16.24 -11.18 -0.31
CA TYR A 312 16.24 -12.50 -0.97
C TYR A 312 17.45 -13.34 -0.58
N CYS A 313 18.61 -12.71 -0.42
CA CYS A 313 19.88 -13.38 -0.10
C CYS A 313 20.08 -13.67 1.38
N SER A 314 19.11 -13.40 2.26
CA SER A 314 19.31 -13.63 3.69
C SER A 314 19.15 -15.11 4.08
N GLY A 315 19.96 -15.57 5.04
CA GLY A 315 19.72 -16.84 5.75
C GLY A 315 20.39 -18.10 5.18
N PHE A 316 21.53 -18.00 4.49
CA PHE A 316 22.34 -19.16 4.09
C PHE A 316 23.86 -18.93 4.28
N PRO A 317 24.68 -19.97 4.51
CA PRO A 317 26.13 -19.81 4.68
C PRO A 317 26.80 -19.12 3.48
N GLY A 318 27.67 -18.13 3.74
CA GLY A 318 28.40 -17.42 2.68
C GLY A 318 27.64 -16.29 1.98
N TYR A 319 26.39 -15.99 2.39
CA TYR A 319 25.57 -14.94 1.77
C TYR A 319 26.20 -13.54 1.80
N GLY A 320 27.11 -13.26 2.75
CA GLY A 320 27.83 -11.97 2.81
C GLY A 320 28.61 -11.65 1.53
N LYS A 321 29.32 -12.64 0.96
CA LYS A 321 30.08 -12.48 -0.28
C LYS A 321 29.15 -12.29 -1.49
N VAL A 322 28.05 -13.02 -1.53
CA VAL A 322 27.03 -12.90 -2.58
C VAL A 322 26.38 -11.51 -2.54
N ARG A 323 26.01 -11.06 -1.35
CA ARG A 323 25.45 -9.72 -1.11
C ARG A 323 26.42 -8.64 -1.59
N GLU A 324 27.70 -8.72 -1.26
CA GLU A 324 28.69 -7.74 -1.70
C GLU A 324 28.74 -7.61 -3.23
N LYS A 325 28.75 -8.74 -3.95
CA LYS A 325 28.72 -8.76 -5.42
C LYS A 325 27.42 -8.15 -5.97
N LEU A 326 26.26 -8.53 -5.41
CA LEU A 326 24.95 -7.99 -5.83
C LEU A 326 24.81 -6.49 -5.58
N MET A 327 25.46 -5.96 -4.55
CA MET A 327 25.50 -4.52 -4.28
C MET A 327 26.27 -3.73 -5.34
N LYS A 328 27.23 -4.37 -6.02
CA LYS A 328 28.05 -3.77 -7.08
C LYS A 328 27.46 -3.96 -8.47
N ALA A 329 26.55 -4.92 -8.66
CA ALA A 329 25.92 -5.18 -9.94
C ALA A 329 25.18 -3.95 -10.50
N LEU A 330 25.29 -3.77 -11.82
CA LEU A 330 24.67 -2.70 -12.61
C LEU A 330 23.69 -3.22 -13.66
N THR A 331 23.79 -4.50 -14.03
CA THR A 331 22.95 -5.11 -15.08
C THR A 331 22.28 -6.41 -14.62
N ILE A 332 21.18 -6.79 -15.29
CA ILE A 332 20.52 -8.08 -15.08
C ILE A 332 21.46 -9.25 -15.36
N ASN A 333 22.34 -9.12 -16.35
CA ASN A 333 23.29 -10.15 -16.72
C ASN A 333 24.35 -10.38 -15.63
N GLU A 334 24.85 -9.31 -15.01
CA GLU A 334 25.74 -9.42 -13.85
C GLU A 334 25.06 -10.11 -12.67
N ILE A 335 23.81 -9.75 -12.35
CA ILE A 335 23.05 -10.43 -11.29
C ILE A 335 22.93 -11.93 -11.62
N LYS A 336 22.62 -12.26 -12.88
CA LYS A 336 22.48 -13.65 -13.34
C LYS A 336 23.78 -14.42 -13.13
N ASN A 337 24.90 -13.88 -13.59
CA ASN A 337 26.21 -14.51 -13.44
C ASN A 337 26.58 -14.72 -11.96
N ILE A 338 26.19 -13.79 -11.06
CA ILE A 338 26.45 -13.95 -9.63
C ILE A 338 25.67 -15.12 -9.03
N VAL A 339 24.40 -15.29 -9.42
CA VAL A 339 23.54 -16.33 -8.83
C VAL A 339 23.72 -17.70 -9.47
N ASP A 340 24.19 -17.80 -10.71
CA ASP A 340 24.45 -19.08 -11.39
C ASP A 340 25.67 -19.83 -10.81
N ILE A 341 26.51 -19.15 -10.03
CA ILE A 341 27.70 -19.72 -9.35
C ILE A 341 27.35 -20.29 -7.96
N ILE A 342 26.10 -20.15 -7.51
CA ILE A 342 25.60 -20.59 -6.19
C ILE A 342 24.65 -21.77 -6.40
#